data_AF-A0A7T8GTN2-F1
#
_entry.id   AF-A0A7T8GTN2-F1
#
_cell.length_a   1.000
_cell.length_b   1.000
_cell.length_c   1.000
_cell.angle_alpha   90.00
_cell.angle_beta   90.00
_cell.angle_gamma   90.00
#
_symmetry.space_group_name_H-M   'P 1'
#
loop_
_entity.id
_entity.type
_entity.pdbx_description
1 polymer ?
#
loop_
_entity_poly.entity_id
_entity_poly.type
_entity_poly.pdbx_seq_one_letter_code
_entity_poly.pdbx_strand_id
1 'polypeptide(L)'
;MEDRDGYPIVALCECSKPLNPETCVYFYSVSHESFVAEVHISKNVLVDGKGHIYYKNMENKTTGRSYWNCARGRHGQEKCPARIHTILDLMDREKIRIPKTTAFHNHPPSESALFKHIFYQDLKAVSLARPELSSSALVKEALADMDEASLSQLPPFYCLERNVRRWRKAHFTG
;
A
#
# COMPACT_ATOMS: atom_id res chain seq x y z
N MET A 1 -21.92 0.94 11.53
CA MET A 1 -21.48 -0.34 12.11
C MET A 1 -20.40 0.02 13.08
N GLU A 2 -20.69 -0.30 14.32
CA GLU A 2 -20.05 0.22 15.51
C GLU A 2 -19.05 -0.82 16.02
N ASP A 3 -18.09 -0.41 16.85
CA ASP A 3 -17.27 -1.35 17.62
C ASP A 3 -18.13 -2.16 18.61
N ARG A 4 -17.50 -2.96 19.47
CA ARG A 4 -18.22 -3.74 20.50
C ARG A 4 -19.05 -2.86 21.46
N ASP A 5 -18.85 -1.54 21.43
CA ASP A 5 -19.45 -0.54 22.34
C ASP A 5 -20.32 0.50 21.62
N GLY A 6 -20.61 0.37 20.33
CA GLY A 6 -21.56 1.27 19.67
C GLY A 6 -20.96 2.51 18.97
N TYR A 7 -19.64 2.56 18.68
CA TYR A 7 -19.04 3.77 18.07
C TYR A 7 -18.54 3.64 16.62
N PRO A 8 -18.80 4.63 15.75
CA PRO A 8 -18.30 4.65 14.38
C PRO A 8 -16.81 4.99 14.28
N ILE A 9 -15.99 4.11 13.70
CA ILE A 9 -14.61 4.43 13.32
C ILE A 9 -14.64 5.36 12.09
N VAL A 10 -14.02 6.54 12.21
CA VAL A 10 -13.89 7.55 11.15
C VAL A 10 -12.41 7.75 10.88
N ALA A 11 -11.97 7.51 9.64
CA ALA A 11 -10.63 7.91 9.22
C ALA A 11 -10.73 9.25 8.47
N LEU A 12 -9.85 10.18 8.79
CA LEU A 12 -9.69 11.44 8.08
C LEU A 12 -8.46 11.30 7.18
N CYS A 13 -8.64 11.67 5.91
CA CYS A 13 -7.55 11.73 4.94
C CYS A 13 -6.87 13.08 5.11
N GLU A 14 -5.59 13.06 5.46
CA GLU A 14 -4.72 14.23 5.28
C GLU A 14 -3.78 13.90 4.14
N CYS A 15 -4.14 14.35 2.93
CA CYS A 15 -3.27 14.27 1.76
C CYS A 15 -2.10 15.25 1.93
N SER A 16 -1.10 14.90 2.73
CA SER A 16 0.19 15.59 2.73
C SER A 16 0.89 15.25 1.40
N LYS A 17 0.68 16.10 0.39
CA LYS A 17 1.35 16.15 -0.93
C LYS A 17 2.06 14.85 -1.34
N PRO A 18 1.33 13.80 -1.75
CA PRO A 18 1.97 12.62 -2.29
C PRO A 18 2.61 12.97 -3.64
N LEU A 19 3.82 12.46 -3.89
CA LEU A 19 4.47 12.47 -5.22
C LEU A 19 3.66 11.70 -6.28
N ASN A 20 2.60 10.99 -5.87
CA ASN A 20 1.70 10.22 -6.72
C ASN A 20 0.22 10.51 -6.35
N PRO A 21 -0.62 10.99 -7.29
CA PRO A 21 -2.04 11.27 -7.04
C PRO A 21 -2.89 10.02 -6.72
N GLU A 22 -2.36 8.80 -6.83
CA GLU A 22 -3.05 7.55 -6.48
C GLU A 22 -2.77 7.05 -5.05
N THR A 23 -2.01 7.79 -4.24
CA THR A 23 -1.61 7.39 -2.87
C THR A 23 -2.18 8.35 -1.84
N CYS A 24 -2.95 7.85 -0.89
CA CYS A 24 -3.50 8.66 0.20
C CYS A 24 -3.08 8.09 1.56
N VAL A 25 -2.72 8.98 2.48
CA VAL A 25 -2.42 8.66 3.88
C VAL A 25 -3.69 8.93 4.69
N TYR A 26 -4.15 7.93 5.44
CA TYR A 26 -5.35 8.02 6.27
C TYR A 26 -4.98 7.85 7.73
N PHE A 27 -5.54 8.70 8.57
CA PHE A 27 -5.42 8.62 10.01
C PHE A 27 -6.77 8.18 10.58
N TYR A 28 -6.82 7.08 11.35
CA TYR A 28 -8.02 6.71 12.10
C TYR A 28 -7.74 6.64 13.59
N SER A 29 -8.66 7.16 14.40
CA SER A 29 -8.64 7.09 15.86
C SER A 29 -9.61 6.02 16.36
N VAL A 30 -9.15 5.17 17.28
CA VAL A 30 -10.03 4.27 18.06
C VAL A 30 -10.19 4.86 19.47
N SER A 31 -11.41 5.18 19.88
CA SER A 31 -11.70 6.09 21.00
C SER A 31 -11.61 5.49 22.41
N HIS A 32 -10.54 4.74 22.73
CA HIS A 32 -10.23 4.47 24.14
C HIS A 32 -8.77 4.68 24.53
N GLU A 33 -7.89 4.82 23.54
CA GLU A 33 -6.59 5.45 23.63
C GLU A 33 -6.39 6.05 22.25
N SER A 34 -6.04 7.34 22.15
CA SER A 34 -5.82 8.03 20.88
C SER A 34 -4.65 7.44 20.08
N PHE A 35 -4.79 6.20 19.60
CA PHE A 35 -3.93 5.57 18.63
C PHE A 35 -4.44 6.00 17.27
N VAL A 36 -3.88 7.10 16.79
CA VAL A 36 -3.89 7.44 15.39
C VAL A 36 -3.01 6.40 14.69
N ALA A 37 -3.62 5.37 14.12
CA ALA A 37 -2.86 4.43 13.29
C ALA A 37 -2.86 4.96 11.86
N GLU A 38 -1.68 5.34 11.38
CA GLU A 38 -1.46 5.78 10.02
C GLU A 38 -1.63 4.59 9.07
N VAL A 39 -2.52 4.73 8.09
CA VAL A 39 -2.76 3.72 7.07
C VAL A 39 -2.45 4.32 5.72
N HIS A 40 -1.50 3.73 5.03
CA HIS A 40 -1.19 4.09 3.65
C HIS A 40 -2.05 3.25 2.72
N ILE A 41 -2.92 3.86 1.93
CA ILE A 41 -3.77 3.15 0.98
C ILE A 41 -3.47 3.65 -0.44
N SER A 42 -3.08 2.72 -1.29
CA SER A 42 -3.04 2.90 -2.75
C SER A 42 -4.07 1.98 -3.42
N LYS A 43 -4.25 2.14 -4.74
CA LYS A 43 -5.25 1.39 -5.53
C LYS A 43 -5.32 -0.11 -5.22
N ASN A 44 -4.17 -0.76 -4.99
CA ASN A 44 -4.08 -2.21 -4.80
C ASN A 44 -3.37 -2.64 -3.51
N VAL A 45 -2.82 -1.70 -2.73
CA VAL A 45 -2.06 -2.02 -1.52
C VAL A 45 -2.49 -1.13 -0.36
N LEU A 46 -2.57 -1.74 0.82
CA LEU A 46 -2.80 -1.07 2.09
C LEU A 46 -1.68 -1.45 3.06
N VAL A 47 -1.11 -0.47 3.75
CA VAL A 47 -0.15 -0.68 4.84
C VAL A 47 -0.75 -0.16 6.14
N ASP A 48 -0.82 -0.99 7.18
CA ASP A 48 -1.31 -0.56 8.49
C ASP A 48 -0.24 0.21 9.29
N GLY A 49 -0.64 0.84 10.39
CA GLY A 49 0.28 1.61 11.25
C GLY A 49 1.34 0.77 11.97
N LYS A 50 1.33 -0.56 11.78
CA LYS A 50 2.34 -1.49 12.28
C LYS A 50 3.28 -1.97 11.17
N GLY A 51 3.09 -1.52 9.92
CA GLY A 51 3.91 -1.90 8.77
C GLY A 51 3.52 -3.22 8.11
N HIS A 52 2.34 -3.78 8.39
CA HIS A 52 1.84 -4.94 7.65
C HIS A 52 1.23 -4.54 6.32
N ILE A 53 1.60 -5.28 5.27
CA ILE A 53 1.13 -5.05 3.91
C ILE A 53 -0.07 -5.94 3.62
N TYR A 54 -1.08 -5.35 3.00
CA TYR A 54 -2.28 -6.01 2.53
C TYR A 54 -2.47 -5.76 1.04
N TYR A 55 -2.80 -6.81 0.29
CA TYR A 55 -3.20 -6.68 -1.11
C TYR A 55 -4.71 -6.65 -1.23
N LYS A 56 -5.21 -5.78 -2.12
CA LYS A 56 -6.63 -5.75 -2.46
C LYS A 56 -7.04 -7.09 -3.06
N ASN A 57 -8.03 -7.70 -2.45
CA ASN A 57 -8.60 -8.97 -2.92
C ASN A 57 -9.81 -8.71 -3.82
N MET A 58 -10.73 -7.86 -3.37
CA MET A 58 -11.97 -7.57 -4.06
C MET A 58 -12.43 -6.15 -3.75
N GLU A 59 -13.10 -5.53 -4.72
CA GLU A 59 -13.80 -4.27 -4.57
C GLU A 59 -15.25 -4.43 -5.02
N ASN A 60 -16.18 -4.06 -4.15
CA ASN A 60 -17.58 -3.93 -4.51
C ASN A 60 -17.87 -2.47 -4.85
N LYS A 61 -17.94 -2.18 -6.16
CA LYS A 61 -18.17 -0.83 -6.69
C LYS A 61 -19.51 -0.23 -6.24
N THR A 62 -20.54 -1.05 -6.05
CA THR A 62 -21.89 -0.60 -5.65
C THR A 62 -21.91 -0.09 -4.21
N THR A 63 -21.12 -0.70 -3.33
CA THR A 63 -21.10 -0.35 -1.89
C THR A 63 -19.87 0.43 -1.46
N GLY A 64 -18.94 0.70 -2.39
CA GLY A 64 -17.65 1.32 -2.09
C GLY A 64 -16.72 0.45 -1.22
N ARG A 65 -17.09 -0.82 -0.96
CA ARG A 65 -16.38 -1.67 -0.01
C ARG A 65 -15.22 -2.40 -0.67
N SER A 66 -14.03 -2.27 -0.10
CA SER A 66 -12.83 -2.99 -0.49
C SER A 66 -12.42 -4.00 0.57
N TYR A 67 -11.99 -5.18 0.12
CA TYR A 67 -11.53 -6.27 0.97
C TYR A 67 -10.05 -6.50 0.72
N TRP A 68 -9.28 -6.55 1.81
CA TRP A 68 -7.82 -6.57 1.79
C TRP A 68 -7.31 -7.78 2.57
N ASN A 69 -6.41 -8.55 1.97
CA ASN A 69 -5.80 -9.72 2.61
C ASN A 69 -4.33 -9.44 2.88
N CYS A 70 -3.83 -9.91 4.02
CA CYS A 70 -2.39 -9.79 4.32
C CYS A 70 -1.54 -10.41 3.21
N ALA A 71 -0.45 -9.75 2.84
CA ALA A 71 0.48 -10.18 1.79
C ALA A 71 1.05 -11.58 2.02
N ARG A 72 1.33 -11.96 3.28
CA ARG A 72 1.79 -13.32 3.62
C ARG A 72 0.72 -14.40 3.47
N GLY A 73 -0.57 -14.04 3.39
CA GLY A 73 -1.66 -14.99 3.16
C GLY A 73 -1.68 -15.58 1.75
N ARG A 74 -0.97 -14.98 0.78
CA ARG A 74 -0.99 -15.39 -0.63
C ARG A 74 0.08 -16.42 -1.01
N HIS A 75 1.25 -16.41 -0.35
CA HIS A 75 2.44 -17.17 -0.80
C HIS A 75 3.34 -17.74 0.33
N GLY A 76 2.78 -18.13 1.47
CA GLY A 76 3.54 -18.75 2.58
C GLY A 76 3.10 -20.17 2.93
N GLN A 77 3.99 -20.94 3.59
CA GLN A 77 3.65 -22.24 4.20
C GLN A 77 2.64 -22.11 5.34
N GLU A 78 2.60 -20.95 6.01
CA GLU A 78 1.55 -20.58 6.96
C GLU A 78 0.80 -19.33 6.48
N LYS A 79 -0.48 -19.50 6.15
CA LYS A 79 -1.32 -18.40 5.66
C LYS A 79 -1.69 -17.47 6.81
N CYS A 80 -1.32 -16.19 6.69
CA CYS A 80 -1.79 -15.18 7.62
C CYS A 80 -3.32 -14.97 7.48
N PRO A 81 -4.10 -15.08 8.56
CA PRO A 81 -5.56 -14.94 8.51
C PRO A 81 -6.03 -13.48 8.51
N ALA A 82 -5.13 -12.51 8.77
CA ALA A 82 -5.46 -11.10 8.91
C ALA A 82 -6.07 -10.51 7.63
N ARG A 83 -7.19 -9.82 7.80
CA ARG A 83 -7.90 -9.10 6.72
C ARG A 83 -8.39 -7.75 7.20
N ILE A 84 -8.43 -6.80 6.28
CA ILE A 84 -8.98 -5.46 6.51
C ILE A 84 -10.12 -5.25 5.52
N HIS A 85 -11.19 -4.63 5.99
CA HIS A 85 -12.28 -4.17 5.14
C HIS A 85 -12.28 -2.65 5.20
N THR A 86 -12.33 -1.99 4.05
CA THR A 86 -12.51 -0.54 3.95
C THR A 86 -13.77 -0.21 3.17
N ILE A 87 -14.37 0.95 3.43
CA ILE A 87 -15.52 1.48 2.71
C ILE A 87 -15.15 2.90 2.31
N LEU A 88 -15.10 3.17 1.00
CA LEU A 88 -15.06 4.53 0.49
C LEU A 88 -16.38 5.22 0.80
N ASP A 89 -16.33 6.40 1.40
CA ASP A 89 -17.50 7.24 1.55
C ASP A 89 -17.94 7.71 0.14
N LEU A 90 -19.19 7.40 -0.20
CA LEU A 90 -19.72 7.67 -1.53
C LEU A 90 -20.09 9.16 -1.71
N MET A 91 -20.28 9.89 -0.61
CA MET A 91 -20.55 11.33 -0.62
C MET A 91 -19.25 12.14 -0.66
N ASP A 92 -18.19 11.61 -0.03
CA ASP A 92 -16.88 12.24 0.04
C ASP A 92 -15.81 11.20 -0.32
N ARG A 93 -15.45 11.11 -1.61
CA ARG A 93 -14.54 10.09 -2.14
C ARG A 93 -13.12 10.16 -1.56
N GLU A 94 -12.83 11.18 -0.78
CA GLU A 94 -11.57 11.35 -0.06
C GLU A 94 -11.61 10.74 1.34
N LYS A 95 -12.76 10.30 1.85
CA LYS A 95 -12.90 9.65 3.16
C LYS A 95 -13.02 8.14 2.99
N ILE A 96 -12.11 7.40 3.61
CA ILE A 96 -12.17 5.93 3.71
C ILE A 96 -12.48 5.56 5.15
N ARG A 97 -13.53 4.77 5.37
CA ARG A 97 -13.86 4.20 6.67
C ARG A 97 -13.32 2.78 6.75
N ILE A 98 -12.70 2.41 7.87
CA ILE A 98 -12.27 1.03 8.14
C ILE A 98 -13.31 0.39 9.06
N PRO A 99 -14.38 -0.24 8.53
CA PRO A 99 -15.41 -0.84 9.36
C PRO A 99 -14.94 -2.04 10.17
N LYS A 100 -13.89 -2.75 9.72
CA LYS A 100 -13.48 -4.02 10.35
C LYS A 100 -12.05 -4.42 10.02
N THR A 101 -11.27 -4.66 11.06
CA THR A 101 -10.06 -5.49 11.03
C THR A 101 -10.43 -6.88 11.55
N THR A 102 -10.19 -7.93 10.77
CA THR A 102 -10.47 -9.31 11.19
C THR A 102 -9.19 -10.09 11.36
N ALA A 103 -9.09 -10.79 12.50
CA ALA A 103 -7.99 -11.67 12.90
C ALA A 103 -6.64 -10.95 13.12
N PHE A 104 -5.88 -11.44 14.11
CA PHE A 104 -4.54 -10.96 14.41
C PHE A 104 -3.53 -11.55 13.42
N HIS A 105 -2.45 -10.81 13.17
CA HIS A 105 -1.30 -11.36 12.45
C HIS A 105 -0.66 -12.47 13.29
N ASN A 106 -0.30 -13.56 12.62
CA ASN A 106 0.51 -14.64 13.16
C ASN A 106 2.00 -14.49 12.81
N HIS A 107 2.41 -13.29 12.40
CA HIS A 107 3.79 -12.98 12.05
C HIS A 107 4.11 -11.53 12.38
N PRO A 108 5.38 -11.19 12.64
CA PRO A 108 5.79 -9.80 12.77
C PRO A 108 5.69 -9.08 11.41
N PRO A 109 5.63 -7.74 11.42
CA PRO A 109 5.87 -6.92 10.23
C PRO A 109 7.22 -7.27 9.61
N SER A 110 7.33 -7.07 8.29
CA SER A 110 8.59 -7.28 7.57
C SER A 110 9.05 -5.96 7.00
N GLU A 111 10.04 -5.35 7.66
CA GLU A 111 10.64 -4.10 7.21
C GLU A 111 11.15 -4.22 5.77
N SER A 112 11.80 -5.35 5.42
CA SER A 112 12.28 -5.56 4.06
C SER A 112 11.17 -5.69 3.02
N ALA A 113 10.02 -6.28 3.38
CA ALA A 113 8.87 -6.33 2.49
C ALA A 113 8.26 -4.93 2.30
N LEU A 114 8.18 -4.15 3.39
CA LEU A 114 7.67 -2.79 3.36
C LEU A 114 8.57 -1.87 2.52
N PHE A 115 9.87 -1.91 2.79
CA PHE A 115 10.89 -1.18 2.04
C PHE A 115 10.82 -1.50 0.54
N LYS A 116 10.82 -2.79 0.17
CA LYS A 116 10.63 -3.20 -1.24
C LYS A 116 9.35 -2.61 -1.83
N HIS A 117 8.26 -2.68 -1.08
CA HIS A 117 6.98 -2.21 -1.56
C HIS A 117 6.97 -0.71 -1.86
N ILE A 118 7.48 0.10 -0.93
CA ILE A 118 7.63 1.55 -1.09
C ILE A 118 8.53 1.85 -2.29
N PHE A 119 9.72 1.23 -2.33
CA PHE A 119 10.66 1.40 -3.44
C PHE A 119 10.02 1.09 -4.81
N TYR A 120 9.27 -0.02 -4.91
CA TYR A 120 8.58 -0.39 -6.15
C TYR A 120 7.49 0.62 -6.54
N GLN A 121 6.78 1.22 -5.58
CA GLN A 121 5.79 2.27 -5.88
C GLN A 121 6.47 3.54 -6.40
N ASP A 122 7.52 3.99 -5.73
CA ASP A 122 8.25 5.21 -6.11
C ASP A 122 8.91 5.06 -7.47
N LEU A 123 9.63 3.94 -7.68
CA LEU A 123 10.25 3.64 -8.97
C LEU A 123 9.20 3.56 -10.09
N LYS A 124 8.01 2.99 -9.81
CA LYS A 124 6.92 2.97 -10.78
C LYS A 124 6.47 4.39 -11.11
N ALA A 125 6.18 5.22 -10.10
CA ALA A 125 5.72 6.59 -10.28
C ALA A 125 6.72 7.41 -11.13
N VAL A 126 8.00 7.40 -10.76
CA VAL A 126 9.06 8.08 -11.50
C VAL A 126 9.17 7.54 -12.93
N SER A 127 9.06 6.22 -13.11
CA SER A 127 9.19 5.62 -14.45
C SER A 127 8.10 6.01 -15.44
N LEU A 128 6.90 6.32 -14.93
CA LEU A 128 5.77 6.78 -15.72
C LEU A 128 5.83 8.29 -15.96
N ALA A 129 6.32 9.07 -14.99
CA ALA A 129 6.49 10.51 -15.10
C ALA A 129 7.61 10.93 -16.07
N ARG A 130 8.62 10.09 -16.25
CA ARG A 130 9.83 10.38 -17.06
C ARG A 130 9.99 9.39 -18.22
N PRO A 131 9.07 9.34 -19.21
CA PRO A 131 9.12 8.37 -20.31
C PRO A 131 10.34 8.51 -21.22
N GLU A 132 10.96 9.69 -21.26
CA GLU A 132 12.15 10.02 -22.05
C GLU A 132 13.40 9.28 -21.60
N LEU A 133 13.49 8.90 -20.32
CA LEU A 133 14.61 8.12 -19.81
C LEU A 133 14.50 6.64 -20.16
N SER A 134 15.64 5.98 -20.34
CA SER A 134 15.68 4.52 -20.45
C SER A 134 15.34 3.85 -19.10
N SER A 135 14.81 2.63 -19.15
CA SER A 135 14.57 1.84 -17.92
C SER A 135 15.85 1.64 -17.11
N SER A 136 16.99 1.53 -17.77
CA SER A 136 18.29 1.36 -17.12
C SER A 136 18.72 2.62 -16.36
N ALA A 137 18.60 3.78 -17.01
CA ALA A 137 18.93 5.07 -16.40
C ALA A 137 18.09 5.32 -15.15
N LEU A 138 16.78 5.09 -15.22
CA LEU A 138 15.87 5.23 -14.08
C LEU A 138 16.25 4.36 -12.89
N VAL A 139 16.56 3.08 -13.13
CA VAL A 139 16.95 2.17 -12.05
C VAL A 139 18.30 2.58 -11.47
N LYS A 140 19.27 3.00 -12.30
CA LYS A 140 20.57 3.48 -11.80
C LYS A 140 20.41 4.73 -10.95
N GLU A 141 19.63 5.72 -11.40
CA GLU A 141 19.34 6.92 -10.63
C GLU A 141 18.66 6.57 -9.29
N ALA A 142 17.67 5.68 -9.29
CA ALA A 142 16.97 5.27 -8.08
C ALA A 142 17.85 4.53 -7.05
N LEU A 143 18.94 3.91 -7.51
CA LEU A 143 19.86 3.16 -6.65
C LEU A 143 21.12 3.96 -6.27
N ALA A 144 21.37 5.11 -6.90
CA ALA A 144 22.65 5.83 -6.81
C ALA A 144 22.99 6.29 -5.37
N ASP A 145 21.97 6.73 -4.62
CA ASP A 145 22.12 7.29 -3.29
C ASP A 145 21.73 6.31 -2.16
N MET A 146 21.54 5.02 -2.50
CA MET A 146 21.15 4.00 -1.52
C MET A 146 22.36 3.42 -0.80
N ASP A 147 22.22 3.18 0.50
CA ASP A 147 23.22 2.46 1.28
C ASP A 147 23.23 0.95 0.97
N GLU A 148 24.33 0.28 1.30
CA GLU A 148 24.54 -1.15 1.03
C GLU A 148 23.47 -2.03 1.70
N ALA A 149 22.99 -1.67 2.89
CA ALA A 149 21.98 -2.46 3.59
C ALA A 149 20.62 -2.37 2.89
N SER A 150 20.24 -1.19 2.38
CA SER A 150 19.08 -1.00 1.52
C SER A 150 19.20 -1.78 0.21
N LEU A 151 20.36 -1.71 -0.45
CA LEU A 151 20.63 -2.44 -1.70
C LEU A 151 20.52 -3.95 -1.52
N SER A 152 21.03 -4.50 -0.40
CA SER A 152 20.97 -5.93 -0.08
C SER A 152 19.54 -6.47 0.02
N GLN A 153 18.58 -5.59 0.33
CA GLN A 153 17.18 -5.97 0.42
C GLN A 153 16.52 -6.01 -0.96
N LEU A 154 17.02 -5.29 -1.96
CA LEU A 154 16.38 -5.22 -3.27
C LEU A 154 16.68 -6.44 -4.14
N PRO A 155 15.78 -6.78 -5.07
CA PRO A 155 16.09 -7.80 -6.07
C PRO A 155 17.18 -7.30 -7.03
N PRO A 156 17.84 -8.21 -7.76
CA PRO A 156 18.89 -7.83 -8.71
C PRO A 156 18.42 -6.80 -9.74
N PHE A 157 19.35 -5.96 -10.20
CA PHE A 157 19.12 -4.86 -11.14
C PHE A 157 18.23 -5.24 -12.35
N TYR A 158 18.49 -6.38 -12.99
CA TYR A 158 17.73 -6.83 -14.17
C TYR A 158 16.24 -7.08 -13.88
N CYS A 159 15.88 -7.44 -12.64
CA CYS A 159 14.49 -7.60 -12.21
C CYS A 159 13.78 -6.24 -12.15
N LEU A 160 14.47 -5.22 -11.66
CA LEU A 160 13.95 -3.85 -11.56
C LEU A 160 13.70 -3.27 -12.95
N GLU A 161 14.68 -3.38 -13.86
CA GLU A 161 14.53 -2.92 -15.25
C GLU A 161 13.34 -3.59 -15.95
N ARG A 162 13.18 -4.91 -15.76
CA ARG A 162 12.08 -5.67 -16.34
C ARG A 162 10.72 -5.17 -15.84
N ASN A 163 10.61 -4.84 -14.55
CA ASN A 163 9.38 -4.27 -13.98
C ASN A 163 9.06 -2.90 -14.60
N VAL A 164 10.05 -2.01 -14.70
CA VAL A 164 9.88 -0.69 -15.33
C VAL A 164 9.36 -0.83 -16.77
N ARG A 165 9.96 -1.70 -17.58
CA ARG A 165 9.50 -1.97 -18.95
C ARG A 165 8.05 -2.46 -18.98
N ARG A 166 7.67 -3.36 -18.06
CA ARG A 166 6.30 -3.90 -17.97
C ARG A 166 5.29 -2.83 -17.60
N TRP A 167 5.58 -1.99 -16.62
CA TRP A 167 4.65 -0.93 -16.21
C TRP A 167 4.44 0.09 -17.32
N ARG A 168 5.52 0.54 -17.97
CA ARG A 168 5.42 1.46 -19.11
C ARG A 168 4.62 0.85 -20.25
N LYS A 169 4.89 -0.41 -20.61
CA LYS A 169 4.09 -1.11 -21.62
C LYS A 169 2.61 -1.11 -21.23
N ALA A 170 2.28 -1.51 -20.00
CA ALA A 170 0.89 -1.52 -19.54
C ALA A 170 0.23 -0.13 -19.52
N HIS A 171 1.00 0.95 -19.31
CA HIS A 171 0.48 2.31 -19.24
C HIS A 171 0.29 2.98 -20.62
N PHE A 172 1.16 2.67 -21.59
CA PHE A 172 1.12 3.31 -22.92
C PHE A 172 0.47 2.45 -24.01
N THR A 173 0.22 1.16 -23.76
CA THR A 173 -0.40 0.25 -24.74
C THR A 173 -1.78 -0.27 -24.33
N GLY A 174 -2.31 0.17 -23.19
CA GLY A 174 -3.67 -0.11 -22.72
C GLY A 174 -4.52 1.14 -22.72
#